data_AF-A0A143BBM6-F1
#
_entry.id   AF-A0A143BBM6-F1
#
_cell.length_a   1.000
_cell.length_b   1.000
_cell.length_c   1.000
_cell.angle_alpha   90.00
_cell.angle_beta   90.00
_cell.angle_gamma   90.00
#
_symmetry.space_group_name_H-M   'P 1'
#
loop_
_entity.id
_entity.type
_entity.pdbx_description
1 polymer ?
#
loop_
_entity_poly.entity_id
_entity_poly.type
_entity_poly.pdbx_seq_one_letter_code
_entity_poly.pdbx_strand_id
1 'polypeptide(L)' 'MKSGTRDKAEGVLHEIKGKAKEVAGKLSDNPKLEAEGTAEQIAGKVQGKVGVIKKVFGE' A
#
# COMPACT_ATOMS: atom_id res chain seq x y z
N MET A 1 18.93 -3.38 -17.71
CA MET A 1 18.77 -2.71 -16.40
C MET A 1 17.80 -1.53 -16.53
N LYS A 2 16.47 -1.71 -16.44
CA LYS A 2 15.46 -0.62 -16.38
C LYS A 2 14.16 -1.02 -15.64
N SER A 3 14.24 -1.92 -14.67
CA SER A 3 13.03 -2.36 -13.92
C SER A 3 12.89 -1.65 -12.57
N GLY A 4 14.00 -1.28 -11.91
CA GLY A 4 13.96 -0.70 -10.56
C GLY A 4 13.29 0.68 -10.43
N THR A 5 13.20 1.47 -11.51
CA THR A 5 12.54 2.79 -11.47
C THR A 5 11.03 2.70 -11.64
N ARG A 6 10.52 1.69 -12.36
CA ARG A 6 9.08 1.47 -12.56
C ARG A 6 8.43 0.90 -11.30
N ASP A 7 9.05 -0.10 -10.68
CA ASP A 7 8.59 -0.65 -9.39
C ASP A 7 8.56 0.41 -8.28
N LYS A 8 9.58 1.28 -8.21
CA LYS A 8 9.59 2.40 -7.24
C LYS A 8 8.47 3.41 -7.55
N ALA A 9 8.21 3.70 -8.82
CA ALA A 9 7.12 4.59 -9.20
C ALA A 9 5.75 3.99 -8.83
N GLU A 10 5.52 2.70 -9.10
CA GLU A 10 4.27 2.04 -8.71
C GLU A 10 4.08 1.98 -7.19
N GLY A 11 5.14 1.70 -6.42
CA GLY A 11 5.09 1.73 -4.96
C GLY A 11 4.74 3.11 -4.41
N VAL A 12 5.39 4.16 -4.93
CA VAL A 12 5.12 5.55 -4.52
C VAL A 12 3.70 5.99 -4.92
N LEU A 13 3.22 5.62 -6.12
CA LEU A 13 1.86 5.91 -6.54
C LEU A 13 0.82 5.23 -5.63
N HIS A 14 1.10 4.00 -5.17
CA HIS A 14 0.23 3.29 -4.25
C HIS A 14 0.20 3.95 -2.86
N GLU A 15 1.35 4.36 -2.33
CA GLU A 15 1.43 5.09 -1.06
C GLU A 15 0.69 6.44 -1.13
N ILE A 16 0.86 7.18 -2.23
CA ILE A 16 0.16 8.45 -2.45
C ILE A 16 -1.35 8.23 -2.52
N LYS A 17 -1.81 7.21 -3.27
CA LYS A 17 -3.24 6.89 -3.37
C LYS A 17 -3.81 6.47 -2.02
N GLY A 18 -3.08 5.66 -1.25
CA GLY A 18 -3.48 5.25 0.10
C GLY A 18 -3.60 6.45 1.04
N LYS A 19 -2.59 7.33 1.07
CA LYS A 19 -2.64 8.57 1.86
C LYS A 19 -3.77 9.49 1.42
N ALA A 20 -4.01 9.63 0.12
CA ALA A 20 -5.10 10.45 -0.40
C ALA A 20 -6.47 9.92 0.04
N LYS A 21 -6.69 8.60 -0.02
CA LYS A 21 -7.90 7.95 0.53
C LYS A 21 -8.02 8.14 2.04
N GLU A 22 -6.92 8.02 2.79
CA GLU A 22 -6.92 8.21 4.24
C GLU A 22 -7.28 9.65 4.62
N VAL A 23 -6.69 10.63 3.94
CA VAL A 23 -6.98 12.06 4.14
C VAL A 23 -8.42 12.37 3.72
N ALA A 24 -8.89 11.88 2.58
CA ALA A 24 -10.26 12.06 2.14
C ALA A 24 -11.28 11.37 3.06
N GLY A 25 -10.95 10.19 3.59
CA GLY A 25 -11.77 9.47 4.57
C GLY A 25 -11.90 10.24 5.89
N LYS A 26 -10.77 10.75 6.41
CA LYS A 26 -10.72 11.62 7.60
C LYS A 26 -11.47 12.94 7.38
N LEU A 27 -11.35 13.55 6.19
CA LEU A 27 -12.04 14.81 5.89
C LEU A 27 -13.54 14.62 5.68
N SER A 28 -13.96 13.45 5.22
CA SER A 28 -15.35 13.15 4.89
C SER A 28 -16.17 12.63 6.09
N ASP A 29 -15.57 12.50 7.29
CA ASP A 29 -16.20 11.92 8.49
C ASP A 29 -16.94 10.59 8.17
N ASN A 30 -16.34 9.80 7.29
CA ASN A 30 -16.98 8.61 6.72
C ASN A 30 -16.32 7.35 7.29
N PRO A 31 -16.88 6.75 8.35
CA PRO A 31 -16.25 5.64 9.07
C PRO A 31 -16.03 4.41 8.18
N LYS A 32 -16.81 4.28 7.11
CA LYS A 32 -16.66 3.21 6.11
C LYS A 32 -15.38 3.35 5.28
N LEU A 33 -15.06 4.56 4.82
CA LEU A 33 -13.84 4.85 4.06
C LEU A 33 -12.58 4.72 4.91
N GLU A 34 -12.66 5.14 6.17
CA GLU A 34 -11.55 4.99 7.13
C GLU A 34 -11.27 3.52 7.46
N ALA A 35 -12.32 2.72 7.64
CA ALA A 35 -12.21 1.27 7.83
C ALA A 35 -11.62 0.57 6.59
N GLU A 36 -12.10 0.90 5.38
CA GLU A 36 -11.56 0.35 4.14
C GLU A 36 -10.08 0.74 3.93
N GLY A 37 -9.71 2.00 4.19
CA GLY A 37 -8.33 2.45 4.09
C GLY A 37 -7.39 1.77 5.09
N THR A 38 -7.86 1.55 6.32
CA THR A 38 -7.12 0.82 7.36
C THR A 38 -6.93 -0.64 6.99
N ALA A 39 -7.99 -1.29 6.49
CA ALA A 39 -7.91 -2.68 6.02
C ALA A 39 -6.94 -2.83 4.82
N GLU A 40 -6.99 -1.92 3.86
CA GLU A 40 -6.10 -1.89 2.69
C GLU A 40 -4.63 -1.68 3.11
N GLN A 41 -4.36 -0.82 4.10
CA GLN A 41 -3.02 -0.67 4.69
C GLN A 41 -2.51 -1.95 5.35
N ILE A 42 -3.36 -2.63 6.13
CA ILE A 42 -2.99 -3.86 6.84
C ILE A 42 -2.70 -4.96 5.81
N ALA A 43 -3.58 -5.15 4.84
CA ALA A 43 -3.41 -6.11 3.75
C ALA A 43 -2.11 -5.83 2.96
N GLY A 44 -1.84 -4.56 2.61
CA GLY A 44 -0.62 -4.15 1.93
C GLY A 44 0.64 -4.44 2.74
N LYS A 45 0.64 -4.18 4.05
CA LYS A 45 1.76 -4.51 4.94
C LYS A 45 1.98 -6.03 5.04
N VAL A 46 0.92 -6.82 5.14
CA VAL A 46 1.00 -8.28 5.19
C VAL A 46 1.55 -8.83 3.88
N GLN A 47 1.01 -8.39 2.74
CA GLN A 47 1.47 -8.81 1.42
C GLN A 47 2.93 -8.40 1.17
N GLY A 48 3.34 -7.21 1.60
CA GLY A 48 4.73 -6.76 1.54
C GLY A 48 5.66 -7.66 2.36
N LYS A 49 5.29 -8.01 3.59
CA LYS A 49 6.09 -8.92 4.44
C LYS A 49 6.18 -10.33 3.85
N VAL A 50 5.06 -10.88 3.37
CA VAL A 50 5.04 -12.19 2.70
C VAL A 50 5.88 -12.17 1.42
N GLY A 51 5.81 -11.09 0.64
CA GLY A 51 6.63 -10.90 -0.56
C GLY A 51 8.13 -10.86 -0.24
N VAL A 52 8.53 -10.18 0.83
CA VAL A 52 9.92 -10.15 1.30
C VAL A 52 10.37 -11.53 1.76
N ILE A 53 9.57 -12.24 2.55
CA ILE A 53 9.89 -13.61 3.01
C ILE A 53 10.04 -14.55 1.81
N LYS A 54 9.11 -14.50 0.85
CA LYS A 54 9.16 -15.33 -0.35
C LYS A 54 10.37 -15.01 -1.25
N LYS A 55 10.82 -13.75 -1.25
CA LYS A 55 12.04 -13.34 -1.95
C LYS A 55 13.32 -13.81 -1.24
N VAL A 56 13.31 -13.91 0.09
CA VAL A 56 14.46 -14.37 0.88
C VAL A 56 14.58 -15.90 0.91
N PHE A 57 13.45 -16.61 0.90
CA PHE A 57 13.40 -18.08 0.94
C PHE A 57 13.28 -18.75 -0.44
N GLY A 58 13.06 -17.98 -1.50
CA GLY A 58 12.82 -18.47 -2.86
C GLY A 58 13.97 -18.26 -3.85
N GLU A 59 15.14 -17.85 -3.36
CA GLU A 59 16.42 -17.80 -4.09
C GLU A 59 17.41 -18.79 -3.48
#